data_AF-A0A2N3RGE0-F1
#
_entry.id   AF-A0A2N3RGE0-F1
#
_cell.length_a   1.000
_cell.length_b   1.000
_cell.length_c   1.000
_cell.angle_alpha   90.00
_cell.angle_beta   90.00
_cell.angle_gamma   90.00
#
_symmetry.space_group_name_H-M   'P 1'
#
loop_
_entity.id
_entity.type
_entity.pdbx_description
1 polymer ?
#
loop_
_entity_poly.entity_id
_entity_poly.type
_entity_poly.pdbx_seq_one_letter_code
_entity_poly.pdbx_strand_id
1 'polypeptide(L)'
;MMLATLLLLAAGLLGAVVLAGGVWWLLARRRDAKADDSAPPLAVSAPTAHASPSPIAPEPLPAAPPPQPAQRPTAQPLQIEPPPMRPLLRRMYAAVMATPSLAEGTLPTDPAQAEVLAAVGAALEHVDLRPQLLPRRPHLLPQLMRAVNDPDASGRGIATIIAQDPALAANLLRIANSALYRPQGGPLESLERAVVHIGTEGVRQIVAAAVMQPVLSLDGGLYSRLPAAVWDYALRTATAAAAYLRQRGGDTLSGQLAGLLQGLGAIVILRVLRDTYAERPGVPYNLEVAAALVERHTAAVAKTIATAWDLSAQLSTALDEQRPEHDTTLLATSLGLALRYGRLAAALAMLARHGAEHEDHALSILATLEPDSEANAALWQRLVAASVE
;
A
#
# COMPACT_ATOMS: atom_id res chain seq x y z
N MET A 1 -25.39 -25.33 36.42
CA MET A 1 -24.23 -26.09 35.89
C MET A 1 -24.51 -26.86 34.59
N MET A 2 -25.73 -27.33 34.28
CA MET A 2 -26.01 -28.07 33.04
C MET A 2 -25.97 -27.25 31.73
N LEU A 3 -26.22 -25.94 31.76
CA LEU A 3 -26.23 -25.12 30.53
C LEU A 3 -24.81 -24.85 29.98
N ALA A 4 -23.81 -24.75 30.85
CA ALA A 4 -22.42 -24.50 30.47
C ALA A 4 -21.77 -25.74 29.83
N THR A 5 -22.17 -26.94 30.24
CA THR A 5 -21.67 -28.20 29.68
C THR A 5 -22.23 -28.48 28.29
N LEU A 6 -23.47 -28.08 28.00
CA LEU A 6 -24.10 -28.19 26.67
C LEU A 6 -23.49 -27.23 25.64
N LEU A 7 -23.11 -26.01 26.04
CA LEU A 7 -22.43 -25.05 25.16
C LEU A 7 -21.01 -25.46 24.79
N LEU A 8 -20.27 -26.09 25.72
CA LEU A 8 -18.92 -26.61 25.45
C LEU A 8 -18.92 -27.83 24.51
N LEU A 9 -19.95 -28.70 24.61
CA LEU A 9 -20.12 -29.82 23.67
C LEU A 9 -20.51 -29.37 22.26
N ALA A 10 -21.33 -28.32 22.13
CA ALA A 10 -21.69 -27.75 20.83
C ALA A 10 -20.51 -27.05 20.13
N ALA A 11 -19.66 -26.34 20.88
CA ALA A 11 -18.44 -25.73 20.36
C ALA A 11 -17.39 -26.76 19.92
N GLY A 12 -17.28 -27.88 20.66
CA GLY A 12 -16.40 -28.99 20.31
C GLY A 12 -16.78 -29.69 19.00
N LEU A 13 -18.08 -29.85 18.73
CA LEU A 13 -18.55 -30.48 17.50
C LEU A 13 -18.35 -29.58 16.26
N LEU A 14 -18.52 -28.26 16.40
CA LEU A 14 -18.28 -27.32 15.29
C LEU A 14 -16.80 -27.25 14.90
N GLY A 15 -15.88 -27.28 15.88
CA GLY A 15 -14.44 -27.29 15.63
C GLY A 15 -13.94 -28.53 14.89
N ALA A 16 -14.52 -29.70 15.18
CA ALA A 16 -14.17 -30.95 14.51
C ALA A 16 -14.59 -30.98 13.02
N VAL A 17 -15.72 -30.36 12.67
CA VAL A 17 -16.21 -30.28 11.28
C VAL A 17 -15.34 -29.34 10.44
N VAL A 18 -14.86 -28.23 11.01
CA VAL A 18 -13.97 -27.28 10.30
C VAL A 18 -12.59 -27.89 10.05
N LEU A 19 -12.03 -28.64 11.02
CA LEU A 19 -10.76 -29.34 10.84
C LEU A 19 -10.85 -30.49 9.82
N ALA A 20 -11.94 -31.27 9.83
CA ALA A 20 -12.14 -32.32 8.83
C ALA A 20 -12.31 -31.77 7.40
N GLY A 21 -13.02 -30.65 7.25
CA GLY A 21 -13.16 -29.96 5.96
C GLY A 21 -11.85 -29.38 5.43
N GLY A 22 -11.01 -28.81 6.31
CA GLY A 22 -9.70 -28.29 5.95
C GLY A 22 -8.72 -29.37 5.51
N VAL A 23 -8.72 -30.53 6.17
CA VAL A 23 -7.89 -31.69 5.79
C VAL A 23 -8.37 -32.31 4.48
N TRP A 24 -9.69 -32.41 4.26
CA TRP A 24 -10.24 -32.90 2.98
C TRP A 24 -9.87 -31.98 1.80
N TRP A 25 -9.95 -30.66 1.98
CA TRP A 25 -9.56 -29.69 0.95
C TRP A 25 -8.06 -29.77 0.62
N LEU A 26 -7.20 -29.96 1.63
CA LEU A 26 -5.75 -30.12 1.45
C LEU A 26 -5.39 -31.45 0.76
N LEU A 27 -6.14 -32.53 1.00
CA LEU A 27 -5.94 -33.82 0.34
C LEU A 27 -6.48 -33.82 -1.11
N ALA A 28 -7.60 -33.13 -1.38
CA ALA A 28 -8.12 -32.96 -2.74
C ALA A 28 -7.14 -32.17 -3.62
N ARG A 29 -6.56 -31.09 -3.09
CA ARG A 29 -5.59 -30.25 -3.80
C ARG A 29 -4.26 -30.98 -4.13
N ARG A 30 -3.91 -32.01 -3.35
CA ARG A 30 -2.75 -32.89 -3.63
C ARG A 30 -3.06 -33.97 -4.68
N ARG A 31 -4.33 -34.31 -4.89
CA ARG A 31 -4.75 -35.28 -5.92
C ARG A 31 -4.71 -34.65 -7.32
N ASP A 32 -5.10 -33.39 -7.43
CA ASP A 32 -5.06 -32.65 -8.71
C ASP A 32 -3.62 -32.37 -9.18
N ALA A 33 -2.68 -32.20 -8.25
CA ALA A 33 -1.26 -31.99 -8.56
C ALA A 33 -0.51 -33.26 -9.02
N LYS A 34 -1.13 -34.45 -8.93
CA LYS A 34 -0.51 -35.73 -9.31
C LYS A 34 -1.16 -36.38 -10.54
N ALA A 35 -2.08 -35.69 -11.21
CA ALA A 35 -2.83 -36.20 -12.36
C ALA A 35 -2.29 -35.76 -13.74
N ASP A 36 -1.21 -34.97 -13.80
CA ASP A 36 -0.69 -34.42 -15.07
C ASP A 36 0.58 -35.13 -15.58
N ASP A 37 0.90 -36.30 -15.05
CA ASP A 37 2.09 -37.07 -15.44
C ASP A 37 1.73 -38.53 -15.78
N SER A 38 0.88 -38.72 -16.78
CA SER A 38 0.73 -40.01 -17.48
C SER A 38 -0.01 -39.87 -18.81
N ALA A 39 0.71 -39.74 -19.92
CA ALA A 39 0.22 -40.09 -21.26
C ALA A 39 1.30 -40.89 -22.01
N PRO A 40 0.96 -41.99 -22.72
CA PRO A 40 1.89 -43.02 -23.19
C PRO A 40 2.51 -42.71 -24.57
N PRO A 41 3.60 -43.41 -24.97
CA PRO A 41 4.30 -43.12 -26.22
C PRO A 41 3.57 -43.74 -27.41
N LEU A 42 3.36 -42.96 -28.47
CA LEU A 42 2.84 -43.48 -29.73
C LEU A 42 3.97 -44.09 -30.58
N ALA A 43 3.71 -45.32 -31.00
CA ALA A 43 4.61 -46.23 -31.68
C ALA A 43 4.98 -45.81 -33.11
N VAL A 44 6.23 -46.09 -33.46
CA VAL A 44 6.77 -46.08 -34.82
C VAL A 44 6.26 -47.31 -35.56
N SER A 45 5.62 -47.09 -36.72
CA SER A 45 5.39 -48.13 -37.73
C SER A 45 5.58 -47.54 -39.13
N ALA A 46 6.62 -48.00 -39.84
CA ALA A 46 6.70 -47.97 -41.31
C ALA A 46 5.97 -49.22 -41.85
N PRO A 47 5.49 -49.26 -43.12
CA PRO A 47 6.42 -49.60 -44.22
C PRO A 47 6.08 -49.09 -45.66
N THR A 48 7.14 -49.09 -46.48
CA THR A 48 7.24 -49.43 -47.93
C THR A 48 6.48 -48.66 -49.04
N ALA A 49 7.28 -47.91 -49.82
CA ALA A 49 7.48 -47.91 -51.29
C ALA A 49 6.29 -48.02 -52.27
N HIS A 50 6.14 -47.02 -53.16
CA HIS A 50 6.38 -47.18 -54.61
C HIS A 50 6.29 -45.86 -55.42
N ALA A 51 7.26 -45.71 -56.34
CA ALA A 51 7.25 -45.09 -57.67
C ALA A 51 6.84 -43.61 -57.87
N SER A 52 7.82 -42.82 -58.34
CA SER A 52 7.70 -41.49 -58.95
C SER A 52 6.85 -41.48 -60.24
N PRO A 53 6.28 -40.31 -60.58
CA PRO A 53 6.75 -39.64 -61.80
C PRO A 53 7.03 -38.13 -61.60
N SER A 54 8.09 -37.65 -62.25
CA SER A 54 8.39 -36.22 -62.51
C SER A 54 7.54 -35.70 -63.69
N PRO A 55 7.59 -34.40 -64.05
CA PRO A 55 7.26 -33.21 -63.27
C PRO A 55 6.21 -32.33 -64.02
N ILE A 56 5.40 -31.56 -63.29
CA ILE A 56 4.74 -30.36 -63.84
C ILE A 56 5.31 -29.18 -63.05
N ALA A 57 5.90 -28.22 -63.76
CA ALA A 57 6.52 -27.04 -63.17
C ALA A 57 5.46 -26.15 -62.49
N PRO A 58 5.60 -25.80 -61.21
CA PRO A 58 4.81 -24.75 -60.60
C PRO A 58 5.47 -23.37 -60.83
N GLU A 59 4.60 -22.44 -61.19
CA GLU A 59 4.77 -21.00 -61.34
C GLU A 59 5.46 -20.36 -60.09
N PRO A 60 6.29 -19.31 -60.25
CA PRO A 60 7.04 -18.74 -59.14
C PRO A 60 6.12 -18.06 -58.10
N LEU A 61 6.18 -18.55 -56.87
CA LEU A 61 5.56 -17.93 -55.69
C LEU A 61 6.16 -16.52 -55.45
N PRO A 62 5.34 -15.51 -55.09
CA PRO A 62 5.84 -14.19 -54.70
C PRO A 62 6.72 -14.29 -53.45
N ALA A 63 7.84 -13.55 -53.47
CA ALA A 63 8.82 -13.54 -52.39
C ALA A 63 8.20 -13.19 -51.03
N ALA A 64 8.50 -13.99 -50.02
CA ALA A 64 8.14 -13.70 -48.63
C ALA A 64 8.77 -12.36 -48.20
N PRO A 65 8.02 -11.48 -47.51
CA PRO A 65 8.60 -10.26 -46.96
C PRO A 65 9.69 -10.61 -45.94
N PRO A 66 10.76 -9.79 -45.84
CA PRO A 66 11.87 -10.07 -44.94
C PRO A 66 11.37 -10.13 -43.49
N PRO A 67 11.99 -10.95 -42.64
CA PRO A 67 11.63 -11.04 -41.23
C PRO A 67 11.74 -9.65 -40.59
N GLN A 68 10.64 -9.17 -40.02
CA GLN A 68 10.65 -7.93 -39.25
C GLN A 68 11.61 -8.12 -38.07
N PRO A 69 12.54 -7.18 -37.82
CA PRO A 69 13.42 -7.28 -36.67
C PRO A 69 12.55 -7.35 -35.41
N ALA A 70 12.81 -8.34 -34.56
CA ALA A 70 12.22 -8.42 -33.23
C ALA A 70 12.38 -7.06 -32.55
N GLN A 71 11.25 -6.39 -32.27
CA GLN A 71 11.25 -5.16 -31.51
C GLN A 71 11.87 -5.48 -30.14
N ARG A 72 13.12 -5.07 -29.92
CA ARG A 72 13.66 -5.01 -28.57
C ARG A 72 12.70 -4.16 -27.73
N PRO A 73 12.49 -4.47 -26.44
CA PRO A 73 11.77 -3.56 -25.57
C PRO A 73 12.36 -2.16 -25.76
N THR A 74 11.54 -1.23 -26.20
CA THR A 74 11.95 0.16 -26.38
C THR A 74 12.45 0.63 -25.02
N ALA A 75 13.76 0.87 -24.91
CA ALA A 75 14.33 1.51 -23.73
C ALA A 75 13.59 2.83 -23.57
N GLN A 76 12.78 2.93 -22.52
CA GLN A 76 12.05 4.16 -22.23
C GLN A 76 13.08 5.27 -22.00
N PRO A 77 12.86 6.47 -22.53
CA PRO A 77 13.80 7.57 -22.36
C PRO A 77 14.04 7.82 -20.86
N LEU A 78 15.31 8.07 -20.49
CA LEU A 78 15.71 8.43 -19.13
C LEU A 78 14.86 9.64 -18.69
N GLN A 79 14.01 9.46 -17.68
CA GLN A 79 13.20 10.54 -17.12
C GLN A 79 14.13 11.47 -16.33
N ILE A 80 14.08 12.77 -16.63
CA ILE A 80 14.94 13.80 -16.02
C ILE A 80 14.17 14.55 -14.92
N GLU A 81 12.84 14.59 -15.02
CA GLU A 81 11.95 15.23 -14.06
C GLU A 81 11.08 14.19 -13.34
N PRO A 82 10.69 14.42 -12.08
CA PRO A 82 9.82 13.51 -11.36
C PRO A 82 8.45 13.42 -12.07
N PRO A 83 7.90 12.21 -12.24
CA PRO A 83 6.61 12.06 -12.88
C PRO A 83 5.50 12.70 -12.03
N PRO A 84 4.43 13.21 -12.67
CA PRO A 84 3.26 13.68 -11.94
C PRO A 84 2.66 12.53 -11.12
N MET A 85 2.37 12.76 -9.84
CA MET A 85 1.81 11.74 -8.96
C MET A 85 0.40 11.36 -9.37
N ARG A 86 -0.40 12.30 -9.90
CA ARG A 86 -1.82 12.04 -10.19
C ARG A 86 -2.02 10.86 -11.15
N PRO A 87 -1.41 10.81 -12.36
CA PRO A 87 -1.50 9.64 -13.24
C PRO A 87 -0.92 8.36 -12.64
N LEU A 88 0.16 8.47 -11.85
CA LEU A 88 0.79 7.32 -11.20
C LEU A 88 -0.14 6.68 -10.16
N LEU A 89 -0.78 7.49 -9.32
CA LEU A 89 -1.72 7.01 -8.30
C LEU A 89 -2.96 6.37 -8.91
N ARG A 90 -3.47 6.92 -10.02
CA ARG A 90 -4.56 6.31 -10.80
C ARG A 90 -4.19 4.93 -11.32
N ARG A 91 -3.01 4.80 -11.96
CA ARG A 91 -2.47 3.49 -12.38
C ARG A 91 -2.34 2.53 -11.20
N MET A 92 -1.81 2.99 -10.07
CA MET A 92 -1.65 2.19 -8.86
C MET A 92 -2.99 1.66 -8.35
N TYR A 93 -3.98 2.52 -8.12
CA TYR A 93 -5.30 2.07 -7.66
C TYR A 93 -6.02 1.19 -8.70
N ALA A 94 -5.87 1.47 -10.00
CA ALA A 94 -6.40 0.60 -11.06
C ALA A 94 -5.85 -0.83 -10.96
N ALA A 95 -4.54 -0.98 -10.75
CA ALA A 95 -3.88 -2.28 -10.60
C ALA A 95 -4.31 -2.98 -9.30
N VAL A 96 -4.31 -2.27 -8.17
CA VAL A 96 -4.64 -2.83 -6.84
C VAL A 96 -6.12 -3.27 -6.77
N MET A 97 -7.01 -2.49 -7.39
CA MET A 97 -8.45 -2.76 -7.39
C MET A 97 -8.90 -3.63 -8.57
N ALA A 98 -7.98 -4.03 -9.46
CA ALA A 98 -8.29 -4.72 -10.71
C ALA A 98 -9.40 -4.01 -11.53
N THR A 99 -9.33 -2.68 -11.59
CA THR A 99 -10.34 -1.81 -12.23
C THR A 99 -9.64 -0.84 -13.19
N PRO A 100 -9.47 -1.21 -14.48
CA PRO A 100 -8.69 -0.41 -15.44
C PRO A 100 -9.22 1.00 -15.69
N SER A 101 -10.54 1.22 -15.59
CA SER A 101 -11.16 2.55 -15.77
C SER A 101 -10.61 3.62 -14.83
N LEU A 102 -10.13 3.23 -13.64
CA LEU A 102 -9.50 4.16 -12.69
C LEU A 102 -8.24 4.82 -13.27
N ALA A 103 -7.52 4.16 -14.17
CA ALA A 103 -6.30 4.70 -14.79
C ALA A 103 -6.62 5.86 -15.76
N GLU A 104 -7.78 5.80 -16.42
CA GLU A 104 -8.27 6.84 -17.34
C GLU A 104 -8.69 8.09 -16.57
N GLY A 105 -9.22 7.88 -15.34
CA GLY A 105 -9.73 8.93 -14.46
C GLY A 105 -10.87 9.73 -15.09
N THR A 106 -11.71 9.02 -15.82
CA THR A 106 -13.02 9.46 -16.27
C THR A 106 -13.95 9.60 -15.06
N LEU A 107 -14.62 10.75 -14.95
CA LEU A 107 -15.64 10.94 -13.93
C LEU A 107 -16.96 10.30 -14.39
N PRO A 108 -17.77 9.75 -13.47
CA PRO A 108 -19.10 9.26 -13.83
C PRO A 108 -19.95 10.37 -14.46
N THR A 109 -20.65 10.02 -15.54
CA THR A 109 -21.60 10.92 -16.22
C THR A 109 -23.02 10.82 -15.65
N ASP A 110 -23.28 9.82 -14.81
CA ASP A 110 -24.55 9.65 -14.11
C ASP A 110 -24.80 10.84 -13.16
N PRO A 111 -25.94 11.56 -13.30
CA PRO A 111 -26.27 12.69 -12.44
C PRO A 111 -26.29 12.31 -10.95
N ALA A 112 -26.72 11.10 -10.59
CA ALA A 112 -26.75 10.66 -9.20
C ALA A 112 -25.32 10.54 -8.61
N GLN A 113 -24.36 10.09 -9.41
CA GLN A 113 -22.95 10.02 -9.01
C GLN A 113 -22.31 11.41 -8.96
N ALA A 114 -22.67 12.30 -9.89
CA ALA A 114 -22.22 13.68 -9.88
C ALA A 114 -22.71 14.44 -8.64
N GLU A 115 -23.96 14.19 -8.20
CA GLU A 115 -24.50 14.74 -6.94
C GLU A 115 -23.74 14.23 -5.72
N VAL A 116 -23.40 12.94 -5.65
CA VAL A 116 -22.57 12.39 -4.56
C VAL A 116 -21.19 13.03 -4.56
N LEU A 117 -20.53 13.11 -5.72
CA LEU A 117 -19.22 13.75 -5.85
C LEU A 117 -19.24 15.22 -5.37
N ALA A 118 -20.26 15.98 -5.78
CA ALA A 118 -20.43 17.37 -5.38
C ALA A 118 -20.72 17.51 -3.87
N ALA A 119 -21.61 16.68 -3.33
CA ALA A 119 -21.97 16.70 -1.91
C ALA A 119 -20.76 16.39 -1.01
N VAL A 120 -19.98 15.36 -1.36
CA VAL A 120 -18.77 15.01 -0.61
C VAL A 120 -17.67 16.06 -0.81
N GLY A 121 -17.48 16.57 -2.02
CA GLY A 121 -16.52 17.65 -2.28
C GLY A 121 -16.78 18.89 -1.42
N ALA A 122 -18.03 19.37 -1.41
CA ALA A 122 -18.46 20.48 -0.56
C ALA A 122 -18.33 20.16 0.94
N ALA A 123 -18.49 18.89 1.33
CA ALA A 123 -18.27 18.45 2.70
C ALA A 123 -16.80 18.59 3.13
N LEU A 124 -15.87 18.21 2.25
CA LEU A 124 -14.44 18.18 2.50
C LEU A 124 -13.78 19.57 2.40
N GLU A 125 -14.30 20.48 1.58
CA GLU A 125 -13.80 21.86 1.47
C GLU A 125 -13.88 22.63 2.80
N HIS A 126 -14.85 22.28 3.65
CA HIS A 126 -15.07 22.89 4.96
C HIS A 126 -14.89 21.88 6.09
N VAL A 127 -13.95 20.94 5.93
CA VAL A 127 -13.71 19.88 6.93
C VAL A 127 -13.15 20.44 8.25
N ASP A 128 -12.47 21.57 8.20
CA ASP A 128 -11.98 22.35 9.34
C ASP A 128 -13.11 22.85 10.25
N LEU A 129 -14.25 23.19 9.66
CA LEU A 129 -15.45 23.62 10.37
C LEU A 129 -16.30 22.45 10.90
N ARG A 130 -15.87 21.20 10.67
CA ARG A 130 -16.62 19.98 11.01
C ARG A 130 -15.76 19.00 11.81
N PRO A 131 -15.43 19.32 13.07
CA PRO A 131 -14.54 18.50 13.90
C PRO A 131 -15.04 17.05 14.08
N GLN A 132 -16.35 16.80 13.96
CA GLN A 132 -16.94 15.47 13.99
C GLN A 132 -16.53 14.55 12.82
N LEU A 133 -16.08 15.12 11.69
CA LEU A 133 -15.55 14.37 10.55
C LEU A 133 -14.08 14.01 10.74
N LEU A 134 -13.37 14.74 11.61
CA LEU A 134 -11.97 14.52 11.87
C LEU A 134 -11.76 13.38 12.87
N PRO A 135 -10.70 12.59 12.71
CA PRO A 135 -10.31 11.60 13.67
C PRO A 135 -9.85 12.26 14.98
N ARG A 136 -10.17 11.61 16.10
CA ARG A 136 -9.68 12.04 17.40
C ARG A 136 -8.17 11.86 17.48
N ARG A 137 -7.48 12.86 18.04
CA ARG A 137 -6.04 12.78 18.30
C ARG A 137 -5.74 11.61 19.24
N PRO A 138 -4.86 10.67 18.88
CA PRO A 138 -4.47 9.59 19.78
C PRO A 138 -3.82 10.11 21.06
N HIS A 139 -4.22 9.54 22.20
CA HIS A 139 -3.79 10.01 23.53
C HIS A 139 -2.27 9.93 23.76
N LEU A 140 -1.58 8.97 23.13
CA LEU A 140 -0.13 8.81 23.23
C LEU A 140 0.68 9.67 22.24
N LEU A 141 0.04 10.27 21.22
CA LEU A 141 0.74 11.04 20.20
C LEU A 141 1.54 12.22 20.79
N PRO A 142 1.03 13.05 21.73
CA PRO A 142 1.82 14.13 22.32
C PRO A 142 3.03 13.64 23.13
N GLN A 143 2.92 12.48 23.77
CA GLN A 143 4.01 11.87 24.54
C GLN A 143 5.08 11.34 23.59
N LEU A 144 4.66 10.71 22.50
CA LEU A 144 5.55 10.26 21.42
C LEU A 144 6.34 11.43 20.84
N MET A 145 5.66 12.50 20.42
CA MET A 145 6.30 13.69 19.84
C MET A 145 7.37 14.27 20.77
N ARG A 146 7.06 14.37 22.07
CA ARG A 146 8.02 14.84 23.08
C ARG A 146 9.23 13.91 23.22
N ALA A 147 9.00 12.61 23.35
CA ALA A 147 10.08 11.64 23.45
C ALA A 147 10.94 11.55 22.18
N VAL A 148 10.44 12.02 21.03
CA VAL A 148 11.18 12.03 19.76
C VAL A 148 12.04 13.26 19.58
N ASN A 149 11.51 14.41 19.95
CA ASN A 149 12.24 15.67 19.87
C ASN A 149 13.29 15.83 20.99
N ASP A 150 13.33 14.89 21.94
CA ASP A 150 14.32 14.86 23.00
C ASP A 150 15.53 14.00 22.56
N PRO A 151 16.71 14.62 22.30
CA PRO A 151 17.93 13.91 21.90
C PRO A 151 18.49 13.01 23.02
N ASP A 152 18.09 13.24 24.27
CA ASP A 152 18.48 12.44 25.44
C ASP A 152 17.44 11.36 25.77
N ALA A 153 16.38 11.24 24.97
CA ALA A 153 15.32 10.25 25.19
C ALA A 153 15.88 8.82 25.11
N SER A 154 16.08 8.22 26.27
CA SER A 154 16.47 6.82 26.37
C SER A 154 15.39 5.90 25.79
N GLY A 155 15.81 4.76 25.21
CA GLY A 155 14.88 3.72 24.77
C GLY A 155 13.93 3.24 25.87
N ARG A 156 14.33 3.41 27.14
CA ARG A 156 13.49 3.14 28.31
C ARG A 156 12.30 4.11 28.44
N GLY A 157 12.49 5.39 28.11
CA GLY A 157 11.42 6.38 28.07
C GLY A 157 10.38 6.05 27.00
N ILE A 158 10.85 5.64 25.81
CA ILE A 158 9.98 5.20 24.72
C ILE A 158 9.21 3.92 25.12
N ALA A 159 9.89 2.92 25.69
CA ALA A 159 9.24 1.71 26.18
C ALA A 159 8.16 2.00 27.23
N THR A 160 8.39 3.00 28.10
CA THR A 160 7.42 3.42 29.12
C THR A 160 6.17 4.05 28.51
N ILE A 161 6.31 4.86 27.44
CA ILE A 161 5.17 5.43 26.72
C ILE A 161 4.36 4.33 26.03
N ILE A 162 5.04 3.38 25.38
CA ILE A 162 4.38 2.26 24.68
C ILE A 162 3.64 1.37 25.68
N ALA A 163 4.20 1.13 26.86
CA ALA A 163 3.59 0.32 27.90
C ALA A 163 2.23 0.87 28.41
N GLN A 164 1.93 2.15 28.14
CA GLN A 164 0.61 2.74 28.46
C GLN A 164 -0.51 2.18 27.58
N ASP A 165 -0.20 1.57 26.43
CA ASP A 165 -1.16 0.95 25.52
C ASP A 165 -0.77 -0.52 25.26
N PRO A 166 -1.53 -1.48 25.82
CA PRO A 166 -1.26 -2.91 25.65
C PRO A 166 -1.27 -3.38 24.18
N ALA A 167 -2.04 -2.75 23.30
CA ALA A 167 -2.09 -3.11 21.88
C ALA A 167 -0.82 -2.64 21.16
N LEU A 168 -0.33 -1.43 21.46
CA LEU A 168 0.96 -0.95 20.95
C LEU A 168 2.12 -1.79 21.47
N ALA A 169 2.11 -2.15 22.76
CA ALA A 169 3.11 -3.02 23.37
C ALA A 169 3.17 -4.39 22.69
N ALA A 170 2.03 -5.04 22.49
CA ALA A 170 1.95 -6.32 21.79
C ALA A 170 2.40 -6.19 20.33
N ASN A 171 2.02 -5.12 19.65
CA ASN A 171 2.43 -4.89 18.25
C ASN A 171 3.95 -4.65 18.13
N LEU A 172 4.55 -3.88 19.04
CA LEU A 172 6.00 -3.69 19.08
C LEU A 172 6.72 -5.02 19.27
N LEU A 173 6.30 -5.84 20.24
CA LEU A 173 6.90 -7.15 20.48
C LEU A 173 6.74 -8.09 19.27
N ARG A 174 5.57 -8.09 18.62
CA ARG A 174 5.33 -8.87 17.41
C ARG A 174 6.28 -8.47 16.28
N ILE A 175 6.46 -7.16 16.05
CA ILE A 175 7.35 -6.65 15.01
C ILE A 175 8.82 -6.94 15.38
N ALA A 176 9.22 -6.73 16.62
CA ALA A 176 10.57 -7.02 17.11
C ALA A 176 10.96 -8.49 16.90
N ASN A 177 9.99 -9.40 16.98
CA ASN A 177 10.15 -10.84 16.76
C ASN A 177 9.94 -11.29 15.32
N SER A 178 9.60 -10.38 14.40
CA SER A 178 9.35 -10.72 13.00
C SER A 178 10.62 -11.13 12.26
N ALA A 179 10.45 -11.82 11.12
CA ALA A 179 11.55 -12.23 10.25
C ALA A 179 12.43 -11.06 9.78
N LEU A 180 11.89 -9.84 9.76
CA LEU A 180 12.61 -8.61 9.40
C LEU A 180 13.69 -8.24 10.43
N TYR A 181 13.41 -8.43 11.73
CA TYR A 181 14.33 -8.07 12.82
C TYR A 181 15.07 -9.26 13.42
N ARG A 182 14.55 -10.49 13.20
CA ARG A 182 15.15 -11.80 13.49
C ARG A 182 16.10 -11.79 14.72
N PRO A 183 15.56 -11.72 15.95
CA PRO A 183 16.38 -11.62 17.14
C PRO A 183 17.31 -12.82 17.29
N GLN A 184 18.59 -12.56 17.51
CA GLN A 184 19.58 -13.60 17.78
C GLN A 184 19.50 -13.96 19.27
N GLY A 185 19.25 -15.25 19.58
CA GLY A 185 19.19 -15.73 20.96
C GLY A 185 17.78 -15.99 21.53
N GLY A 186 16.73 -16.00 20.69
CA GLY A 186 15.37 -16.35 21.09
C GLY A 186 14.38 -15.17 21.03
N PRO A 187 13.08 -15.41 21.30
CA PRO A 187 12.05 -14.38 21.24
C PRO A 187 12.27 -13.30 22.30
N LEU A 188 12.01 -12.05 21.92
CA LEU A 188 12.04 -10.87 22.79
C LEU A 188 10.72 -10.76 23.55
N GLU A 189 10.79 -10.80 24.88
CA GLU A 189 9.63 -10.75 25.79
C GLU A 189 9.52 -9.45 26.60
N SER A 190 10.56 -8.61 26.59
CA SER A 190 10.57 -7.29 27.26
C SER A 190 10.50 -6.18 26.22
N LEU A 191 9.68 -5.15 26.50
CA LEU A 191 9.62 -3.94 25.68
C LEU A 191 10.97 -3.23 25.65
N GLU A 192 11.72 -3.16 26.76
CA GLU A 192 13.03 -2.52 26.75
C GLU A 192 14.02 -3.28 25.86
N ARG A 193 14.00 -4.62 25.89
CA ARG A 193 14.83 -5.44 24.99
C ARG A 193 14.41 -5.28 23.53
N ALA A 194 13.11 -5.20 23.25
CA ALA A 194 12.61 -4.90 21.92
C ALA A 194 13.05 -3.51 21.43
N VAL A 195 13.01 -2.50 22.31
CA VAL A 195 13.47 -1.16 21.97
C VAL A 195 14.97 -1.11 21.69
N VAL A 196 15.78 -1.82 22.48
CA VAL A 196 17.22 -1.92 22.24
C VAL A 196 17.52 -2.67 20.94
N HIS A 197 16.82 -3.78 20.68
CA HIS A 197 17.04 -4.62 19.50
C HIS A 197 16.62 -3.94 18.19
N ILE A 198 15.47 -3.26 18.19
CA ILE A 198 15.00 -2.50 17.03
C ILE A 198 15.77 -1.17 16.87
N GLY A 199 16.29 -0.64 17.98
CA GLY A 199 16.82 0.71 18.07
C GLY A 199 15.73 1.75 18.29
N THR A 200 16.09 2.86 18.93
CA THR A 200 15.18 3.97 19.24
C THR A 200 14.44 4.47 18.00
N GLU A 201 15.16 4.60 16.87
CA GLU A 201 14.59 5.06 15.61
C GLU A 201 13.56 4.08 15.02
N GLY A 202 13.83 2.79 14.97
CA GLY A 202 12.85 1.81 14.48
C GLY A 202 11.61 1.72 15.38
N VAL A 203 11.77 1.94 16.69
CA VAL A 203 10.66 1.96 17.64
C VAL A 203 9.79 3.19 17.45
N ARG A 204 10.39 4.37 17.28
CA ARG A 204 9.65 5.59 16.89
C ARG A 204 8.78 5.29 15.67
N GLN A 205 9.33 4.53 14.72
CA GLN A 205 8.60 4.15 13.51
C GLN A 205 7.41 3.24 13.76
N ILE A 206 7.60 2.19 14.54
CA ILE A 206 6.55 1.25 14.86
C ILE A 206 5.42 1.93 15.64
N VAL A 207 5.76 2.78 16.60
CA VAL A 207 4.76 3.43 17.45
C VAL A 207 3.98 4.48 16.68
N ALA A 208 4.62 5.27 15.81
CA ALA A 208 3.89 6.22 14.97
C ALA A 208 2.82 5.51 14.11
N ALA A 209 3.19 4.41 13.46
CA ALA A 209 2.25 3.62 12.67
C ALA A 209 1.14 3.00 13.53
N ALA A 210 1.50 2.44 14.68
CA ALA A 210 0.57 1.73 15.55
C ALA A 210 -0.39 2.69 16.29
N VAL A 211 0.04 3.91 16.63
CA VAL A 211 -0.81 4.97 17.20
C VAL A 211 -1.83 5.48 16.17
N MET A 212 -1.46 5.46 14.89
CA MET A 212 -2.33 5.87 13.78
C MET A 212 -3.26 4.76 13.29
N GLN A 213 -2.92 3.48 13.53
CA GLN A 213 -3.66 2.32 12.99
C GLN A 213 -5.15 2.26 13.44
N PRO A 214 -5.53 2.48 14.71
CA PRO A 214 -6.93 2.48 15.14
C PRO A 214 -7.75 3.63 14.52
N VAL A 215 -7.06 4.71 14.14
CA VAL A 215 -7.67 5.90 13.53
C VAL A 215 -8.01 5.66 12.05
N LEU A 216 -7.39 4.64 11.45
CA LEU A 216 -7.46 4.31 10.02
C LEU A 216 -8.33 3.08 9.72
N SER A 217 -8.74 2.33 10.75
CA SER A 217 -9.64 1.19 10.59
C SER A 217 -11.07 1.67 10.31
N LEU A 218 -11.55 1.41 9.09
CA LEU A 218 -12.97 1.50 8.77
C LEU A 218 -13.60 0.13 9.06
N ASP A 219 -14.33 0.02 10.16
CA ASP A 219 -15.17 -1.16 10.42
C ASP A 219 -16.29 -1.22 9.36
N GLY A 220 -16.32 -2.28 8.54
CA GLY A 220 -17.53 -2.67 7.78
C GLY A 220 -17.35 -3.23 6.36
N GLY A 221 -17.69 -4.52 6.18
CA GLY A 221 -18.34 -5.06 4.97
C GLY A 221 -17.57 -5.11 3.64
N LEU A 222 -18.31 -5.41 2.55
CA LEU A 222 -17.90 -5.64 1.14
C LEU A 222 -16.90 -4.61 0.53
N TYR A 223 -16.58 -3.54 1.25
CA TYR A 223 -15.82 -2.36 0.81
C TYR A 223 -14.43 -2.25 1.48
N SER A 224 -13.90 -3.34 2.04
CA SER A 224 -12.62 -3.34 2.78
C SER A 224 -11.37 -3.18 1.89
N ARG A 225 -11.44 -3.42 0.58
CA ARG A 225 -10.25 -3.48 -0.30
C ARG A 225 -9.60 -2.11 -0.54
N LEU A 226 -10.38 -1.07 -0.84
CA LEU A 226 -9.83 0.26 -1.11
C LEU A 226 -9.24 0.92 0.16
N PRO A 227 -9.91 0.92 1.32
CA PRO A 227 -9.29 1.36 2.58
C PRO A 227 -8.02 0.60 2.93
N ALA A 228 -7.98 -0.72 2.73
CA ALA A 228 -6.77 -1.51 2.94
C ALA A 228 -5.63 -1.13 1.99
N ALA A 229 -5.95 -0.87 0.71
CA ALA A 229 -4.98 -0.37 -0.27
C ALA A 229 -4.44 1.02 0.10
N VAL A 230 -5.31 1.93 0.55
CA VAL A 230 -4.93 3.27 1.06
C VAL A 230 -3.99 3.13 2.26
N TRP A 231 -4.27 2.20 3.16
CA TRP A 231 -3.44 1.96 4.34
C TRP A 231 -2.06 1.41 3.98
N ASP A 232 -1.99 0.39 3.13
CA ASP A 232 -0.71 -0.17 2.64
C ASP A 232 0.12 0.91 1.92
N TYR A 233 -0.53 1.72 1.07
CA TYR A 233 0.09 2.87 0.42
C TYR A 233 0.68 3.88 1.43
N ALA A 234 -0.08 4.23 2.47
CA ALA A 234 0.35 5.17 3.50
C ALA A 234 1.54 4.65 4.32
N LEU A 235 1.53 3.37 4.69
CA LEU A 235 2.61 2.74 5.44
C LEU A 235 3.91 2.67 4.63
N ARG A 236 3.82 2.34 3.34
CA ARG A 236 4.95 2.37 2.40
C ARG A 236 5.47 3.79 2.24
N THR A 237 4.58 4.76 2.08
CA THR A 237 4.92 6.19 1.93
C THR A 237 5.68 6.68 3.15
N ALA A 238 5.17 6.39 4.34
CA ALA A 238 5.77 6.76 5.61
C ALA A 238 7.16 6.12 5.80
N THR A 239 7.30 4.84 5.44
CA THR A 239 8.57 4.10 5.49
C THR A 239 9.62 4.71 4.57
N ALA A 240 9.23 5.01 3.33
CA ALA A 240 10.10 5.57 2.30
C ALA A 240 10.52 7.01 2.60
N ALA A 241 9.58 7.86 3.07
CA ALA A 241 9.89 9.23 3.48
C ALA A 241 10.88 9.27 4.65
N ALA A 242 10.72 8.39 5.64
CA ALA A 242 11.65 8.27 6.76
C ALA A 242 13.04 7.77 6.29
N ALA A 243 13.10 6.83 5.34
CA ALA A 243 14.38 6.38 4.78
C ALA A 243 15.12 7.50 4.05
N TYR A 244 14.40 8.29 3.24
CA TYR A 244 14.94 9.43 2.51
C TYR A 244 15.55 10.50 3.45
N LEU A 245 14.86 10.81 4.56
CA LEU A 245 15.35 11.78 5.55
C LEU A 245 16.55 11.23 6.33
N ARG A 246 16.56 9.93 6.66
CA ARG A 246 17.64 9.31 7.44
C ARG A 246 19.00 9.47 6.75
N GLN A 247 19.04 9.28 5.43
CA GLN A 247 20.27 9.41 4.64
C GLN A 247 20.82 10.85 4.63
N ARG A 248 19.97 11.83 4.97
CA ARG A 248 20.29 13.26 4.99
C ARG A 248 20.36 13.84 6.41
N GLY A 249 20.30 13.00 7.44
CA GLY A 249 20.27 13.44 8.84
C GLY A 249 19.03 14.26 9.22
N GLY A 250 17.93 14.12 8.48
CA GLY A 250 16.67 14.82 8.74
C GLY A 250 15.78 14.12 9.78
N ASP A 251 14.70 14.80 10.16
CA ASP A 251 13.70 14.27 11.11
C ASP A 251 12.81 13.18 10.45
N THR A 252 13.23 11.94 10.64
CA THR A 252 12.58 10.73 10.13
C THR A 252 11.17 10.53 10.65
N LEU A 253 10.87 10.92 11.90
CA LEU A 253 9.52 10.80 12.45
C LEU A 253 8.57 11.75 11.73
N SER A 254 8.99 13.00 11.51
CA SER A 254 8.16 13.94 10.75
C SER A 254 7.85 13.41 9.36
N GLY A 255 8.84 12.82 8.67
CA GLY A 255 8.63 12.16 7.36
C GLY A 255 7.60 11.03 7.44
N GLN A 256 7.70 10.22 8.47
CA GLN A 256 6.79 9.10 8.67
C GLN A 256 5.37 9.55 9.01
N LEU A 257 5.21 10.48 9.95
CA LEU A 257 3.92 11.06 10.33
C LEU A 257 3.25 11.72 9.14
N ALA A 258 4.01 12.44 8.31
CA ALA A 258 3.47 13.05 7.10
C ALA A 258 2.92 12.00 6.11
N GLY A 259 3.60 10.85 5.95
CA GLY A 259 3.08 9.72 5.16
C GLY A 259 1.82 9.09 5.74
N LEU A 260 1.76 8.89 7.07
CA LEU A 260 0.58 8.34 7.75
C LEU A 260 -0.61 9.30 7.70
N LEU A 261 -0.38 10.60 7.83
CA LEU A 261 -1.41 11.64 7.74
C LEU A 261 -2.02 11.75 6.33
N GLN A 262 -1.23 11.50 5.27
CA GLN A 262 -1.79 11.34 3.92
C GLN A 262 -2.77 10.17 3.85
N GLY A 263 -2.40 9.00 4.40
CA GLY A 263 -3.34 7.88 4.52
C GLY A 263 -4.61 8.23 5.29
N LEU A 264 -4.45 9.01 6.36
CA LEU A 264 -5.57 9.43 7.20
C LEU A 264 -6.51 10.42 6.51
N GLY A 265 -5.96 11.37 5.75
CA GLY A 265 -6.77 12.22 4.88
C GLY A 265 -7.63 11.39 3.93
N ALA A 266 -7.04 10.38 3.29
CA ALA A 266 -7.76 9.50 2.36
C ALA A 266 -8.84 8.65 3.06
N ILE A 267 -8.57 8.11 4.25
CA ILE A 267 -9.57 7.34 5.02
C ILE A 267 -10.75 8.23 5.47
N VAL A 268 -10.49 9.47 5.92
CA VAL A 268 -11.57 10.42 6.24
C VAL A 268 -12.45 10.67 5.03
N ILE A 269 -11.86 10.86 3.85
CA ILE A 269 -12.59 11.03 2.59
C ILE A 269 -13.47 9.82 2.30
N LEU A 270 -12.92 8.60 2.41
CA LEU A 270 -13.67 7.37 2.16
C LEU A 270 -14.80 7.16 3.18
N ARG A 271 -14.62 7.60 4.43
CA ARG A 271 -15.66 7.58 5.45
C ARG A 271 -16.82 8.52 5.09
N VAL A 272 -16.51 9.77 4.78
CA VAL A 272 -17.54 10.77 4.39
C VAL A 272 -18.29 10.28 3.14
N LEU A 273 -17.57 9.72 2.17
CA LEU A 273 -18.17 9.13 0.98
C LEU A 273 -19.11 7.96 1.31
N ARG A 274 -18.67 7.01 2.15
CA ARG A 274 -19.49 5.89 2.61
C ARG A 274 -20.77 6.39 3.29
N ASP A 275 -20.64 7.34 4.21
CA ASP A 275 -21.78 7.88 4.95
C ASP A 275 -22.76 8.59 3.98
N THR A 276 -22.25 9.29 2.98
CA THR A 276 -23.06 9.94 1.92
C THR A 276 -23.82 8.94 1.04
N TYR A 277 -23.22 7.78 0.72
CA TYR A 277 -23.90 6.69 0.01
C TYR A 277 -24.92 5.96 0.91
N ALA A 278 -24.66 5.83 2.21
CA ALA A 278 -25.61 5.21 3.15
C ALA A 278 -26.92 6.02 3.25
N GLU A 279 -26.86 7.34 3.06
CA GLU A 279 -28.03 8.21 2.96
C GLU A 279 -28.75 8.11 1.59
N ARG A 280 -28.17 7.40 0.61
CA ARG A 280 -28.66 7.27 -0.77
C ARG A 280 -28.71 5.79 -1.21
N PRO A 281 -29.58 4.96 -0.61
CA PRO A 281 -29.60 3.51 -0.84
C PRO A 281 -29.88 3.06 -2.29
N GLY A 282 -30.34 3.96 -3.17
CA GLY A 282 -30.56 3.70 -4.60
C GLY A 282 -29.34 3.97 -5.50
N VAL A 283 -28.27 4.56 -4.96
CA VAL A 283 -27.08 4.93 -5.75
C VAL A 283 -25.95 3.96 -5.40
N PRO A 284 -25.46 3.14 -6.35
CA PRO A 284 -24.39 2.19 -6.06
C PRO A 284 -23.07 2.92 -5.79
N TYR A 285 -22.26 2.36 -4.89
CA TYR A 285 -20.92 2.87 -4.63
C TYR A 285 -20.08 2.84 -5.91
N ASN A 286 -19.48 3.97 -6.26
CA ASN A 286 -18.66 4.11 -7.46
C ASN A 286 -17.19 4.40 -7.10
N LEU A 287 -16.29 3.62 -7.69
CA LEU A 287 -14.86 3.65 -7.36
C LEU A 287 -14.16 4.86 -8.01
N GLU A 288 -14.63 5.32 -9.15
CA GLU A 288 -14.16 6.52 -9.84
C GLU A 288 -14.46 7.79 -9.02
N VAL A 289 -15.65 7.88 -8.38
CA VAL A 289 -15.98 8.96 -7.42
C VAL A 289 -14.99 8.94 -6.25
N ALA A 290 -14.75 7.76 -5.66
CA ALA A 290 -13.81 7.60 -4.56
C ALA A 290 -12.39 8.05 -4.95
N ALA A 291 -11.89 7.58 -6.10
CA ALA A 291 -10.58 7.96 -6.61
C ALA A 291 -10.46 9.46 -6.86
N ALA A 292 -11.47 10.08 -7.47
CA ALA A 292 -11.48 11.52 -7.74
C ALA A 292 -11.46 12.36 -6.45
N LEU A 293 -12.21 11.96 -5.43
CA LEU A 293 -12.23 12.65 -4.14
C LEU A 293 -10.92 12.50 -3.38
N VAL A 294 -10.36 11.28 -3.32
CA VAL A 294 -9.07 11.01 -2.69
C VAL A 294 -7.97 11.82 -3.37
N GLU A 295 -7.94 11.82 -4.71
CA GLU A 295 -6.98 12.60 -5.49
C GLU A 295 -7.06 14.11 -5.19
N ARG A 296 -8.27 14.67 -5.13
CA ARG A 296 -8.48 16.12 -4.98
C ARG A 296 -8.26 16.62 -3.56
N HIS A 297 -8.66 15.85 -2.55
CA HIS A 297 -8.80 16.37 -1.19
C HIS A 297 -7.79 15.82 -0.17
N THR A 298 -7.07 14.72 -0.46
CA THR A 298 -6.25 14.03 0.57
C THR A 298 -5.22 14.97 1.23
N ALA A 299 -4.48 15.74 0.45
CA ALA A 299 -3.46 16.65 0.98
C ALA A 299 -4.06 17.75 1.88
N ALA A 300 -5.19 18.34 1.46
CA ALA A 300 -5.89 19.36 2.24
C ALA A 300 -6.47 18.79 3.54
N VAL A 301 -7.14 17.64 3.47
CA VAL A 301 -7.71 16.98 4.67
C VAL A 301 -6.60 16.56 5.64
N ALA A 302 -5.50 15.99 5.13
CA ALA A 302 -4.34 15.62 5.94
C ALA A 302 -3.74 16.83 6.67
N LYS A 303 -3.59 17.97 5.98
CA LYS A 303 -3.15 19.23 6.60
C LYS A 303 -4.12 19.69 7.68
N THR A 304 -5.43 19.63 7.43
CA THR A 304 -6.43 20.00 8.44
C THR A 304 -6.35 19.11 9.68
N ILE A 305 -6.14 17.80 9.52
CA ILE A 305 -5.91 16.89 10.65
C ILE A 305 -4.65 17.30 11.43
N ALA A 306 -3.54 17.55 10.73
CA ALA A 306 -2.29 17.96 11.36
C ALA A 306 -2.45 19.24 12.19
N THR A 307 -3.12 20.24 11.64
CA THR A 307 -3.45 21.49 12.35
C THR A 307 -4.38 21.26 13.54
N ALA A 308 -5.44 20.47 13.37
CA ALA A 308 -6.39 20.17 14.45
C ALA A 308 -5.75 19.38 15.61
N TRP A 309 -4.67 18.65 15.33
CA TRP A 309 -3.91 17.90 16.33
C TRP A 309 -2.78 18.71 16.97
N ASP A 310 -2.59 19.96 16.55
CA ASP A 310 -1.52 20.87 16.99
C ASP A 310 -0.12 20.30 16.66
N LEU A 311 0.02 19.73 15.46
CA LEU A 311 1.31 19.29 14.92
C LEU A 311 2.10 20.47 14.33
N SER A 312 3.39 20.27 14.08
CA SER A 312 4.29 21.35 13.65
C SER A 312 3.89 21.97 12.31
N ALA A 313 4.14 23.28 12.16
CA ALA A 313 3.89 24.01 10.92
C ALA A 313 4.65 23.41 9.73
N GLN A 314 5.85 22.88 9.95
CA GLN A 314 6.64 22.19 8.92
C GLN A 314 5.89 20.98 8.35
N LEU A 315 5.18 20.23 9.19
CA LEU A 315 4.40 19.07 8.80
C LEU A 315 3.17 19.51 7.99
N SER A 316 2.47 20.55 8.45
CA SER A 316 1.35 21.15 7.71
C SER A 316 1.78 21.70 6.34
N THR A 317 2.95 22.34 6.24
CA THR A 317 3.50 22.81 4.96
C THR A 317 3.84 21.65 4.04
N ALA A 318 4.54 20.62 4.53
CA ALA A 318 4.90 19.46 3.73
C ALA A 318 3.69 18.71 3.17
N LEU A 319 2.58 18.65 3.93
CA LEU A 319 1.30 18.09 3.48
C LEU A 319 0.63 18.99 2.42
N ASP A 320 0.70 20.31 2.57
CA ASP A 320 0.16 21.28 1.60
C ASP A 320 0.89 21.23 0.25
N GLU A 321 2.20 21.02 0.27
CA GLU A 321 3.04 20.84 -0.92
C GLU A 321 2.68 19.56 -1.72
N GLN A 322 1.86 18.67 -1.15
CA GLN A 322 1.41 17.45 -1.84
C GLN A 322 0.14 17.61 -2.66
N ARG A 323 -0.49 18.79 -2.64
CA ARG A 323 -1.73 19.03 -3.39
C ARG A 323 -1.52 18.87 -4.90
N PRO A 324 -2.57 18.50 -5.66
CA PRO A 324 -2.47 18.31 -7.11
C PRO A 324 -1.96 19.54 -7.88
N GLU A 325 -2.18 20.75 -7.38
CA GLU A 325 -1.69 21.98 -8.02
C GLU A 325 -0.16 22.09 -7.99
N HIS A 326 0.50 21.36 -7.09
CA HIS A 326 1.95 21.34 -6.91
C HIS A 326 2.61 20.11 -7.56
N ASP A 327 1.90 19.35 -8.40
CA ASP A 327 2.39 18.06 -8.93
C ASP A 327 3.57 18.21 -9.90
N THR A 328 3.73 19.38 -10.53
CA THR A 328 4.80 19.70 -11.46
C THR A 328 5.74 20.81 -10.95
N THR A 329 5.61 21.21 -9.69
CA THR A 329 6.42 22.29 -9.09
C THR A 329 7.52 21.73 -8.21
N LEU A 330 8.68 22.39 -8.21
CA LEU A 330 9.73 22.11 -7.22
C LEU A 330 9.18 22.37 -5.81
N LEU A 331 9.33 21.38 -4.92
CA LEU A 331 8.88 21.48 -3.53
C LEU A 331 9.89 22.30 -2.73
N ALA A 332 9.41 23.17 -1.85
CA ALA A 332 10.27 24.11 -1.15
C ALA A 332 10.91 23.51 0.10
N THR A 333 10.29 22.51 0.73
CA THR A 333 10.78 21.93 1.99
C THR A 333 11.41 20.55 1.83
N SER A 334 12.44 20.27 2.65
CA SER A 334 13.06 18.93 2.74
C SER A 334 12.07 17.85 3.15
N LEU A 335 11.13 18.17 4.04
CA LEU A 335 10.06 17.26 4.48
C LEU A 335 9.04 17.00 3.36
N GLY A 336 8.69 18.02 2.57
CA GLY A 336 7.83 17.87 1.41
C GLY A 336 8.46 17.03 0.30
N LEU A 337 9.76 17.22 0.01
CA LEU A 337 10.53 16.36 -0.89
C LEU A 337 10.57 14.91 -0.41
N ALA A 338 10.84 14.70 0.89
CA ALA A 338 10.83 13.36 1.47
C ALA A 338 9.46 12.69 1.35
N LEU A 339 8.37 13.43 1.61
CA LEU A 339 7.02 12.93 1.45
C LEU A 339 6.70 12.61 -0.02
N ARG A 340 7.13 13.46 -0.97
CA ARG A 340 6.96 13.23 -2.41
C ARG A 340 7.71 11.98 -2.87
N TYR A 341 8.96 11.83 -2.47
CA TYR A 341 9.75 10.63 -2.71
C TYR A 341 9.06 9.40 -2.12
N GLY A 342 8.58 9.49 -0.88
CA GLY A 342 7.89 8.39 -0.23
C GLY A 342 6.62 7.97 -0.97
N ARG A 343 5.83 8.94 -1.43
CA ARG A 343 4.61 8.73 -2.22
C ARG A 343 4.91 8.05 -3.55
N LEU A 344 5.99 8.45 -4.22
CA LEU A 344 6.47 7.88 -5.47
C LEU A 344 6.90 6.43 -5.29
N ALA A 345 7.78 6.16 -4.32
CA ALA A 345 8.30 4.83 -4.00
C ALA A 345 7.18 3.86 -3.60
N ALA A 346 6.23 4.31 -2.80
CA ALA A 346 5.08 3.51 -2.41
C ALA A 346 4.20 3.10 -3.60
N ALA A 347 3.90 4.04 -4.49
CA ALA A 347 3.06 3.78 -5.66
C ALA A 347 3.73 2.79 -6.63
N LEU A 348 5.03 2.96 -6.90
CA LEU A 348 5.81 2.06 -7.73
C LEU A 348 5.91 0.67 -7.12
N ALA A 349 6.17 0.56 -5.82
CA ALA A 349 6.25 -0.73 -5.14
C ALA A 349 4.91 -1.48 -5.17
N MET A 350 3.79 -0.78 -5.01
CA MET A 350 2.46 -1.39 -5.13
C MET A 350 2.17 -1.83 -6.57
N LEU A 351 2.48 -1.01 -7.58
CA LEU A 351 2.35 -1.42 -8.98
C LEU A 351 3.18 -2.67 -9.29
N ALA A 352 4.43 -2.74 -8.83
CA ALA A 352 5.30 -3.89 -9.04
C ALA A 352 4.74 -5.17 -8.41
N ARG A 353 4.18 -5.08 -7.20
CA ARG A 353 3.50 -6.22 -6.54
C ARG A 353 2.29 -6.73 -7.30
N HIS A 354 1.66 -5.89 -8.11
CA HIS A 354 0.53 -6.24 -8.97
C HIS A 354 0.96 -6.53 -10.42
N GLY A 355 2.26 -6.68 -10.69
CA GLY A 355 2.80 -6.99 -12.02
C GLY A 355 2.65 -5.85 -13.05
N ALA A 356 2.38 -4.63 -12.57
CA ALA A 356 2.13 -3.45 -13.41
C ALA A 356 3.31 -2.46 -13.44
N GLU A 357 4.45 -2.83 -12.87
CA GLU A 357 5.71 -2.09 -12.92
C GLU A 357 6.92 -3.01 -12.76
N HIS A 358 8.04 -2.69 -13.41
CA HIS A 358 9.29 -3.47 -13.33
C HIS A 358 10.31 -2.75 -12.46
N GLU A 359 11.16 -3.50 -11.75
CA GLU A 359 12.17 -2.96 -10.84
C GLU A 359 13.10 -1.95 -11.51
N ASP A 360 13.67 -2.28 -12.67
CA ASP A 360 14.61 -1.38 -13.38
C ASP A 360 13.96 -0.04 -13.73
N HIS A 361 12.71 -0.06 -14.20
CA HIS A 361 11.99 1.16 -14.53
C HIS A 361 11.60 1.94 -13.26
N ALA A 362 11.14 1.27 -12.20
CA ALA A 362 10.83 1.90 -10.93
C ALA A 362 12.06 2.59 -10.31
N LEU A 363 13.22 1.93 -10.31
CA LEU A 363 14.48 2.51 -9.82
C LEU A 363 14.92 3.71 -10.68
N SER A 364 14.73 3.65 -12.00
CA SER A 364 15.00 4.79 -12.89
C SER A 364 14.12 6.01 -12.58
N ILE A 365 12.86 5.77 -12.20
CA ILE A 365 11.94 6.83 -11.78
C ILE A 365 12.36 7.39 -10.42
N LEU A 366 12.72 6.55 -9.45
CA LEU A 366 13.18 7.00 -8.13
C LEU A 366 14.46 7.83 -8.22
N ALA A 367 15.33 7.52 -9.18
CA ALA A 367 16.54 8.28 -9.45
C ALA A 367 16.29 9.77 -9.78
N THR A 368 15.08 10.14 -10.20
CA THR A 368 14.69 11.54 -10.46
C THR A 368 14.63 12.41 -9.19
N LEU A 369 14.42 11.80 -8.02
CA LEU A 369 14.33 12.48 -6.71
C LEU A 369 15.45 12.08 -5.74
N GLU A 370 16.04 10.90 -5.93
CA GLU A 370 17.15 10.37 -5.14
C GLU A 370 18.23 9.83 -6.08
N PRO A 371 19.32 10.57 -6.34
CA PRO A 371 20.37 10.11 -7.25
C PRO A 371 21.20 8.92 -6.71
N ASP A 372 21.13 8.62 -5.41
CA ASP A 372 21.83 7.47 -4.82
C ASP A 372 21.12 6.15 -5.20
N SER A 373 21.75 5.37 -6.09
CA SER A 373 21.21 4.11 -6.61
C SER A 373 21.21 2.99 -5.57
N GLU A 374 22.20 2.94 -4.66
CA GLU A 374 22.27 1.93 -3.61
C GLU A 374 21.17 2.17 -2.56
N ALA A 375 20.95 3.44 -2.20
CA ALA A 375 19.84 3.87 -1.37
C ALA A 375 18.48 3.43 -1.93
N ASN A 376 18.23 3.70 -3.22
CA ASN A 376 16.99 3.33 -3.89
C ASN A 376 16.80 1.80 -3.92
N ALA A 377 17.84 1.03 -4.25
CA ALA A 377 17.77 -0.43 -4.30
C ALA A 377 17.49 -1.04 -2.91
N ALA A 378 18.17 -0.57 -1.86
CA ALA A 378 17.96 -1.05 -0.50
C ALA A 378 16.55 -0.75 0.02
N LEU A 379 16.00 0.42 -0.31
CA LEU A 379 14.61 0.77 0.02
C LEU A 379 13.62 -0.08 -0.78
N TRP A 380 13.85 -0.25 -2.08
CA TRP A 380 12.97 -1.00 -2.97
C TRP A 380 12.71 -2.43 -2.48
N GLN A 381 13.77 -3.16 -2.13
CA GLN A 381 13.67 -4.52 -1.60
C GLN A 381 12.77 -4.57 -0.35
N ARG A 382 12.94 -3.61 0.56
CA ARG A 382 12.12 -3.52 1.79
C ARG A 382 10.66 -3.22 1.48
N LEU A 383 10.39 -2.29 0.56
CA LEU A 383 9.03 -1.94 0.21
C LEU A 383 8.34 -3.12 -0.45
N VAL A 384 8.88 -3.69 -1.52
CA VAL A 384 8.23 -4.79 -2.25
C VAL A 384 8.00 -6.01 -1.33
N ALA A 385 8.99 -6.36 -0.49
CA ALA A 385 8.91 -7.50 0.43
C ALA A 385 7.96 -7.31 1.63
N ALA A 386 7.65 -6.07 2.04
CA ALA A 386 6.76 -5.83 3.18
C ALA A 386 5.35 -6.36 2.87
N SER A 387 4.99 -7.54 3.37
CA SER A 387 3.60 -7.98 3.49
C SER A 387 3.01 -7.44 4.78
N VAL A 388 1.82 -6.86 4.69
CA VAL A 388 0.92 -6.79 5.84
C VAL A 388 0.17 -8.11 5.87
N GLU A 389 0.83 -9.16 6.36
CA GLU A 389 0.19 -10.41 6.80
C GLU A 389 0.29 -10.53 8.33
#